data_AF-A0A532VE11-F1
#
_entry.id   AF-A0A532VE11-F1
#
_cell.length_a   1.000
_cell.length_b   1.000
_cell.length_c   1.000
_cell.angle_alpha   90.00
_cell.angle_beta   90.00
_cell.angle_gamma   90.00
#
_symmetry.space_group_name_H-M   'P 1'
#
loop_
_entity.id
_entity.type
_entity.pdbx_description
1 polymer ?
#
loop_
_entity_poly.entity_id
_entity_poly.type
_entity_poly.pdbx_seq_one_letter_code
_entity_poly.pdbx_strand_id
1 'polypeptide(L)'
;MEEHFRVARKELRLDFFAIADNAKLTEDPIKRRFYMRELEGPRGASDGRSPETLDSLIEFHRISKPDWQKLQRLVRDYYEPYNFVTFLAYEWCSATYGDHNVYYFNDDEPIRLPSNLPDLYKELSETRCMIIPHHSGYALGRRGVNWNYHNPRLERLVEIFSLHGSSEEPQGSYFPLKNIGMGTNVPGGSVQEILNRGYKLGIMASSDCHEDPHQLVLTGVYSEELTREKIWQGLWDRHCFGTTGEKIEIKFSMDDYPMGSIYATDTFPGIKISIQGTRRIQRVDLIKNGGILKSWEVNKENATFQMIDETTPSKPDNYYYVRVLQENGSMGWSSPIWVSYLPELEPVRGYLFWEPEFELLFTAKKKGSKMTLICTNESLEHFSARNVRFQIFRKTTSEKLFGAKFPKLNSEHSISVEFFLKRNQRVYSDLVCEVSYRDFYDNLRHIRRTMLR
;
A
#
# COMPACT_ATOMS: atom_id res chain seq x y z
N MET A 1 9.19 -26.06 5.68
CA MET A 1 10.11 -24.90 5.54
C MET A 1 11.21 -25.13 4.49
N GLU A 2 12.24 -25.95 4.75
CA GLU A 2 13.37 -26.12 3.81
C GLU A 2 12.93 -26.57 2.41
N GLU A 3 11.97 -27.50 2.35
CA GLU A 3 11.38 -27.95 1.09
C GLU A 3 10.74 -26.80 0.29
N HIS A 4 10.08 -25.85 0.94
CA HIS A 4 9.49 -24.69 0.25
C HIS A 4 10.58 -23.81 -0.38
N PHE A 5 11.69 -23.56 0.33
CA PHE A 5 12.82 -22.83 -0.24
C PHE A 5 13.45 -23.59 -1.42
N ARG A 6 13.56 -24.92 -1.32
CA ARG A 6 14.07 -25.78 -2.41
C ARG A 6 13.17 -25.71 -3.64
N VAL A 7 11.86 -25.88 -3.47
CA VAL A 7 10.87 -25.84 -4.55
C VAL A 7 10.80 -24.45 -5.19
N ALA A 8 10.71 -23.38 -4.38
CA ALA A 8 10.72 -22.00 -4.84
C ALA A 8 11.93 -21.67 -5.73
N ARG A 9 13.14 -22.05 -5.28
CA ARG A 9 14.38 -21.77 -6.01
C ARG A 9 14.57 -22.67 -7.23
N LYS A 10 14.48 -23.99 -7.05
CA LYS A 10 14.93 -24.97 -8.06
C LYS A 10 13.85 -25.34 -9.07
N GLU A 11 12.60 -25.42 -8.63
CA GLU A 11 11.51 -25.95 -9.45
C GLU A 11 10.66 -24.83 -10.05
N LEU A 12 10.19 -23.91 -9.19
CA LEU A 12 9.38 -22.76 -9.60
C LEU A 12 10.22 -21.63 -10.21
N ARG A 13 11.52 -21.60 -9.89
CA ARG A 13 12.49 -20.58 -10.33
C ARG A 13 11.94 -19.19 -10.05
N LEU A 14 11.60 -18.95 -8.78
CA LEU A 14 11.24 -17.64 -8.28
C LEU A 14 12.51 -16.81 -8.07
N ASP A 15 12.41 -15.51 -8.31
CA ASP A 15 13.52 -14.58 -8.06
C ASP A 15 13.62 -14.21 -6.58
N PHE A 16 12.47 -14.10 -5.90
CA PHE A 16 12.41 -13.85 -4.46
C PHE A 16 11.31 -14.66 -3.76
N PHE A 17 11.49 -14.90 -2.46
CA PHE A 17 10.59 -15.74 -1.67
C PHE A 17 10.61 -15.38 -0.17
N ALA A 18 9.47 -15.60 0.50
CA ALA A 18 9.34 -15.51 1.94
C ALA A 18 8.37 -16.59 2.42
N ILE A 19 8.60 -17.11 3.62
CA ILE A 19 7.62 -17.91 4.36
C ILE A 19 7.06 -17.00 5.43
N ALA A 20 5.75 -16.73 5.38
CA ALA A 20 5.02 -16.00 6.41
C ALA A 20 4.17 -17.00 7.20
N ASP A 21 4.82 -17.81 8.05
CA ASP A 21 4.10 -18.79 8.85
C ASP A 21 3.22 -18.09 9.89
N ASN A 22 2.15 -18.76 10.33
CA ASN A 22 1.19 -18.19 11.28
C ASN A 22 1.85 -18.00 12.65
N ALA A 23 1.90 -16.77 13.15
CA ALA A 23 2.34 -16.47 14.49
C ALA A 23 1.16 -15.94 15.31
N LYS A 24 0.43 -16.84 15.98
CA LYS A 24 -0.63 -16.43 16.90
C LYS A 24 -0.10 -15.99 18.27
N LEU A 25 -0.70 -14.92 18.79
CA LEU A 25 -0.74 -14.66 20.23
C LEU A 25 -1.64 -15.68 20.92
N THR A 26 -1.05 -16.46 21.83
CA THR A 26 -1.78 -17.00 22.96
C THR A 26 -1.61 -16.04 24.12
N GLU A 27 -2.67 -15.33 24.54
CA GLU A 27 -3.02 -14.96 25.94
C GLU A 27 -4.21 -13.97 26.04
N ASP A 28 -5.36 -14.24 25.43
CA ASP A 28 -6.64 -13.65 25.87
C ASP A 28 -7.65 -14.77 26.22
N PRO A 29 -7.76 -15.16 27.50
CA PRO A 29 -8.67 -16.21 27.96
C PRO A 29 -10.16 -15.86 27.80
N ILE A 30 -10.51 -14.56 27.73
CA ILE A 30 -11.90 -14.10 27.84
C ILE A 30 -12.61 -14.14 26.47
N LYS A 31 -11.88 -13.95 25.37
CA LYS A 31 -12.43 -14.11 24.00
C LYS A 31 -12.50 -15.57 23.52
N ARG A 32 -11.81 -16.49 24.20
CA ARG A 32 -11.75 -17.94 23.89
C ARG A 32 -13.12 -18.63 23.86
N ARG A 33 -14.12 -18.15 24.63
CA ARG A 33 -15.49 -18.70 24.61
C ARG A 33 -16.44 -18.02 23.63
N PHE A 34 -16.20 -16.74 23.30
CA PHE A 34 -17.09 -15.97 22.43
C PHE A 34 -16.86 -16.29 20.94
N TYR A 35 -15.60 -16.45 20.52
CA TYR A 35 -15.25 -16.89 19.15
C TYR A 35 -15.86 -18.26 18.81
N MET A 36 -15.94 -19.15 19.79
CA MET A 36 -16.48 -20.50 19.66
C MET A 36 -17.97 -20.49 19.34
N ARG A 37 -18.75 -19.55 19.90
CA ARG A 37 -20.21 -19.49 19.69
C ARG A 37 -20.60 -18.80 18.38
N GLU A 38 -19.81 -17.85 17.88
CA GLU A 38 -20.15 -17.12 16.65
C GLU A 38 -19.73 -17.84 15.36
N LEU A 39 -18.69 -18.69 15.42
CA LEU A 39 -18.28 -19.53 14.28
C LEU A 39 -19.24 -20.70 14.02
N GLU A 40 -19.98 -21.16 15.03
CA GLU A 40 -20.90 -22.30 14.91
C GLU A 40 -22.18 -21.98 14.12
N GLY A 41 -22.55 -20.70 13.99
CA GLY A 41 -23.85 -20.31 13.45
C GLY A 41 -25.03 -21.01 14.15
N PRO A 42 -26.29 -20.75 13.76
CA PRO A 42 -27.42 -21.49 14.34
C PRO A 42 -27.44 -22.98 13.96
N ARG A 43 -26.69 -23.36 12.90
CA ARG A 43 -26.52 -24.74 12.39
C ARG A 43 -25.24 -24.80 11.55
N GLY A 44 -24.16 -25.41 12.06
CA GLY A 44 -22.89 -25.46 11.32
C GLY A 44 -21.98 -26.63 11.71
N ALA A 45 -22.09 -27.71 10.93
CA ALA A 45 -21.00 -28.54 10.39
C ALA A 45 -19.76 -28.95 11.25
N SER A 46 -19.85 -28.99 12.58
CA SER A 46 -19.04 -29.94 13.35
C SER A 46 -19.91 -31.16 13.66
N ASP A 47 -19.43 -32.32 13.25
CA ASP A 47 -19.91 -33.65 13.60
C ASP A 47 -19.69 -33.98 15.09
N GLY A 48 -19.79 -32.99 15.99
CA GLY A 48 -19.57 -33.17 17.42
C GLY A 48 -18.10 -33.37 17.81
N ARG A 49 -17.14 -32.92 17.01
CA ARG A 49 -15.72 -32.94 17.41
C ARG A 49 -15.46 -32.01 18.61
N SER A 50 -14.83 -32.59 19.63
CA SER A 50 -14.69 -32.04 20.98
C SER A 50 -13.74 -30.82 21.04
N PRO A 51 -13.79 -30.04 22.14
CA PRO A 51 -12.86 -28.93 22.38
C PRO A 51 -11.38 -29.29 22.27
N GLU A 52 -11.00 -30.55 22.53
CA GLU A 52 -9.61 -31.02 22.41
C GLU A 52 -9.09 -30.99 20.96
N THR A 53 -9.95 -31.27 19.98
CA THR A 53 -9.60 -31.18 18.55
C THR A 53 -9.34 -29.74 18.10
N LEU A 54 -9.98 -28.75 18.73
CA LEU A 54 -9.83 -27.34 18.37
C LEU A 54 -8.62 -26.68 19.07
N ASP A 55 -8.32 -27.09 20.31
CA ASP A 55 -7.06 -26.72 20.96
C ASP A 55 -5.84 -27.25 20.18
N SER A 56 -5.96 -28.43 19.54
CA SER A 56 -4.92 -28.95 18.64
C SER A 56 -4.73 -28.08 17.38
N LEU A 57 -5.80 -27.55 16.79
CA LEU A 57 -5.73 -26.62 15.64
C LEU A 57 -5.11 -25.27 16.03
N ILE A 58 -5.27 -24.86 17.28
CA ILE A 58 -4.69 -23.62 17.84
C ILE A 58 -3.20 -23.80 18.18
N GLU A 59 -2.78 -24.97 18.70
CA GLU A 59 -1.35 -25.30 18.91
C GLU A 59 -0.58 -25.53 17.60
N PHE A 60 -1.26 -25.99 16.54
CA PHE A 60 -0.63 -26.33 15.26
C PHE A 60 -0.01 -25.12 14.51
N HIS A 61 -0.38 -23.88 14.86
CA HIS A 61 -0.02 -22.65 14.13
C HIS A 61 0.72 -21.63 15.01
N ARG A 62 1.55 -22.09 15.95
CA ARG A 62 2.41 -21.22 16.76
C ARG A 62 3.86 -21.40 16.32
N ILE A 63 4.45 -20.37 15.71
CA ILE A 63 5.90 -20.35 15.49
C ILE A 63 6.62 -20.47 16.84
N SER A 64 7.29 -21.60 17.06
CA SER A 64 8.13 -21.79 18.23
C SER A 64 9.43 -21.00 18.08
N LYS A 65 10.12 -20.67 19.19
CA LYS A 65 11.44 -20.03 19.11
C LYS A 65 12.45 -20.86 18.29
N PRO A 66 12.52 -22.19 18.42
CA PRO A 66 13.33 -23.03 17.53
C PRO A 66 12.95 -22.92 16.05
N ASP A 67 11.66 -22.85 15.72
CA ASP A 67 11.19 -22.72 14.33
C ASP A 67 11.52 -21.35 13.75
N TRP A 68 11.36 -20.28 14.54
CA TRP A 68 11.79 -18.94 14.13
C TRP A 68 13.29 -18.90 13.85
N GLN A 69 14.11 -19.45 14.75
CA GLN A 69 15.56 -19.54 14.56
C GLN A 69 15.93 -20.41 13.34
N LYS A 70 15.15 -21.46 13.06
CA LYS A 70 15.32 -22.27 11.85
C LYS A 70 14.98 -21.46 10.59
N LEU A 71 13.90 -20.70 10.61
CA LEU A 71 13.52 -19.83 9.49
C LEU A 71 14.58 -18.74 9.25
N GLN A 72 15.08 -18.08 10.30
CA GLN A 72 16.18 -17.10 10.20
C GLN A 72 17.43 -17.71 9.53
N ARG A 73 17.82 -18.93 9.92
CA ARG A 73 18.93 -19.65 9.26
C ARG A 73 18.62 -19.95 7.79
N LEU A 74 17.46 -20.49 7.48
CA LEU A 74 17.09 -20.83 6.10
C LEU A 74 17.02 -19.59 5.20
N VAL A 75 16.46 -18.48 5.69
CA VAL A 75 16.46 -17.20 4.97
C VAL A 75 17.89 -16.78 4.63
N ARG A 76 18.82 -16.86 5.59
CA ARG A 76 20.23 -16.53 5.38
C ARG A 76 20.92 -17.48 4.41
N ASP A 77 20.74 -18.79 4.60
CA ASP A 77 21.45 -19.83 3.84
C ASP A 77 20.99 -19.90 2.37
N TYR A 78 19.74 -19.58 2.10
CA TYR A 78 19.19 -19.54 0.73
C TYR A 78 19.36 -18.19 0.05
N TYR A 79 19.71 -17.12 0.78
CA TYR A 79 19.97 -15.83 0.16
C TYR A 79 21.19 -15.91 -0.76
N GLU A 80 20.97 -15.68 -2.04
CA GLU A 80 22.01 -15.64 -3.05
C GLU A 80 21.78 -14.41 -3.94
N PRO A 81 22.48 -13.29 -3.69
CA PRO A 81 22.28 -12.08 -4.49
C PRO A 81 22.52 -12.39 -5.97
N TYR A 82 21.72 -11.73 -6.82
CA TYR A 82 21.65 -11.92 -8.26
C TYR A 82 21.03 -13.25 -8.74
N ASN A 83 20.56 -14.12 -7.83
CA ASN A 83 19.94 -15.39 -8.21
C ASN A 83 18.67 -15.73 -7.41
N PHE A 84 18.65 -15.55 -6.09
CA PHE A 84 17.50 -15.86 -5.24
C PHE A 84 17.48 -15.01 -3.96
N VAL A 85 16.52 -14.11 -3.85
CA VAL A 85 16.36 -13.20 -2.70
C VAL A 85 15.37 -13.78 -1.69
N THR A 86 15.72 -13.72 -0.41
CA THR A 86 14.87 -14.21 0.68
C THR A 86 14.55 -13.10 1.67
N PHE A 87 13.32 -13.13 2.20
CA PHE A 87 12.89 -12.26 3.29
C PHE A 87 12.42 -13.10 4.49
N LEU A 88 12.73 -12.60 5.68
CA LEU A 88 12.19 -13.12 6.93
C LEU A 88 10.80 -12.55 7.15
N ALA A 89 9.79 -13.39 7.37
CA ALA A 89 8.42 -12.94 7.55
C ALA A 89 7.60 -13.85 8.48
N TYR A 90 6.47 -13.34 8.95
CA TYR A 90 5.44 -14.10 9.66
C TYR A 90 4.07 -13.45 9.48
N GLU A 91 3.01 -14.23 9.62
CA GLU A 91 1.64 -13.73 9.63
C GLU A 91 1.21 -13.41 11.08
N TRP A 92 0.91 -12.15 11.36
CA TRP A 92 0.24 -11.73 12.57
C TRP A 92 -1.26 -11.72 12.35
N CYS A 93 -1.99 -12.56 13.08
CA CYS A 93 -3.42 -12.74 12.86
C CYS A 93 -4.28 -12.03 13.90
N SER A 94 -5.35 -11.39 13.44
CA SER A 94 -6.36 -10.84 14.31
C SER A 94 -7.71 -10.84 13.66
N ALA A 95 -8.70 -11.38 14.35
CA ALA A 95 -10.03 -11.34 13.82
C ALA A 95 -10.70 -9.95 13.96
N THR A 96 -10.25 -9.10 14.89
CA THR A 96 -10.71 -7.70 15.02
C THR A 96 -10.04 -6.77 14.00
N TYR A 97 -8.74 -6.93 13.78
CA TYR A 97 -7.96 -6.00 12.95
C TYR A 97 -7.73 -6.52 11.53
N GLY A 98 -7.96 -7.81 11.28
CA GLY A 98 -7.52 -8.52 10.10
C GLY A 98 -6.10 -9.07 10.26
N ASP A 99 -5.71 -9.88 9.30
CA ASP A 99 -4.39 -10.51 9.31
C ASP A 99 -3.38 -9.69 8.51
N HIS A 100 -2.15 -9.70 8.99
CA HIS A 100 -1.09 -8.85 8.50
C HIS A 100 0.22 -9.63 8.44
N ASN A 101 0.80 -9.74 7.25
CA ASN A 101 2.12 -10.32 7.09
C ASN A 101 3.19 -9.27 7.40
N VAL A 102 4.03 -9.57 8.39
CA VAL A 102 5.18 -8.72 8.76
C VAL A 102 6.41 -9.27 8.03
N TYR A 103 7.01 -8.44 7.19
CA TYR A 103 8.25 -8.73 6.47
C TYR A 103 9.38 -7.88 7.07
N TYR A 104 10.50 -8.52 7.39
CA TYR A 104 11.69 -7.85 7.87
C TYR A 104 12.72 -7.68 6.75
N PHE A 105 13.41 -6.54 6.77
CA PHE A 105 14.58 -6.35 5.92
C PHE A 105 15.78 -7.17 6.42
N ASN A 106 16.03 -7.18 7.72
CA ASN A 106 17.10 -7.99 8.31
C ASN A 106 16.62 -9.43 8.58
N ASP A 107 17.55 -10.40 8.54
CA ASP A 107 17.24 -11.83 8.72
C ASP A 107 17.42 -12.35 10.15
N ASP A 108 17.69 -11.47 11.10
CA ASP A 108 17.93 -11.78 12.52
C ASP A 108 16.94 -11.07 13.47
N GLU A 109 15.94 -10.37 12.94
CA GLU A 109 14.94 -9.67 13.74
C GLU A 109 14.15 -10.64 14.63
N PRO A 110 13.86 -10.28 15.89
CA PRO A 110 12.99 -11.09 16.73
C PRO A 110 11.54 -10.97 16.26
N ILE A 111 10.75 -12.01 16.47
CA ILE A 111 9.31 -11.97 16.22
C ILE A 111 8.60 -11.00 17.19
N ARG A 112 7.60 -10.24 16.73
CA ARG A 112 6.77 -9.34 17.57
C ARG A 112 5.32 -9.79 17.52
N LEU A 113 4.76 -10.12 18.68
CA LEU A 113 3.40 -10.64 18.80
C LEU A 113 2.66 -9.91 19.93
N PRO A 114 2.34 -8.63 19.80
CA PRO A 114 1.45 -7.93 20.72
C PRO A 114 -0.02 -8.17 20.37
N SER A 115 -0.91 -8.04 21.36
CA SER A 115 -2.31 -8.48 21.28
C SER A 115 -3.19 -7.64 20.35
N ASN A 116 -2.71 -6.48 19.90
CA ASN A 116 -3.45 -5.57 19.03
C ASN A 116 -2.52 -4.87 18.02
N LEU A 117 -3.14 -4.40 16.94
CA LEU A 117 -2.43 -3.83 15.79
C LEU A 117 -1.72 -2.49 16.11
N PRO A 118 -2.31 -1.54 16.88
CA PRO A 118 -1.58 -0.34 17.32
C PRO A 118 -0.28 -0.63 18.08
N ASP A 119 -0.29 -1.61 18.98
CA ASP A 119 0.93 -2.02 19.70
C ASP A 119 1.94 -2.68 18.76
N LEU A 120 1.48 -3.47 17.77
CA LEU A 120 2.36 -4.02 16.72
C LEU A 120 3.08 -2.90 15.96
N TYR A 121 2.36 -1.85 15.56
CA TYR A 121 2.99 -0.69 14.91
C TYR A 121 3.99 0.03 15.80
N LYS A 122 3.68 0.17 17.09
CA LYS A 122 4.58 0.81 18.06
C LYS A 122 5.86 -0.01 18.25
N GLU A 123 5.74 -1.32 18.39
CA GLU A 123 6.90 -2.22 18.54
C GLU A 123 7.78 -2.28 17.28
N LEU A 124 7.20 -2.01 16.12
CA LEU A 124 7.87 -2.02 14.81
C LEU A 124 8.21 -0.63 14.28
N SER A 125 8.02 0.45 15.06
CA SER A 125 8.25 1.82 14.58
C SER A 125 9.71 2.09 14.22
N GLU A 126 10.65 1.47 14.94
CA GLU A 126 12.09 1.65 14.67
C GLU A 126 12.68 0.49 13.86
N THR A 127 11.87 -0.52 13.54
CA THR A 127 12.32 -1.68 12.77
C THR A 127 12.15 -1.42 11.28
N ARG A 128 13.15 -1.79 10.48
CA ARG A 128 13.05 -1.77 9.03
C ARG A 128 12.20 -2.94 8.56
N CYS A 129 10.89 -2.74 8.54
CA CYS A 129 9.90 -3.75 8.14
C CYS A 129 8.82 -3.18 7.22
N MET A 130 8.07 -4.08 6.57
CA MET A 130 6.80 -3.79 5.92
C MET A 130 5.73 -4.67 6.54
N ILE A 131 4.55 -4.10 6.76
CA ILE A 131 3.36 -4.84 7.19
C ILE A 131 2.42 -4.86 6.01
N ILE A 132 1.98 -6.04 5.59
CA ILE A 132 1.16 -6.23 4.41
C ILE A 132 -0.16 -6.87 4.84
N PRO A 133 -1.28 -6.13 4.82
CA PRO A 133 -2.60 -6.69 5.10
C PRO A 133 -2.91 -7.83 4.13
N HIS A 134 -3.37 -8.94 4.68
CA HIS A 134 -3.59 -10.22 4.02
C HIS A 134 -5.09 -10.47 3.80
N HIS A 135 -5.46 -11.07 2.67
CA HIS A 135 -6.83 -11.42 2.27
C HIS A 135 -7.92 -10.43 2.75
N SER A 136 -7.68 -9.13 2.50
CA SER A 136 -8.31 -8.04 3.23
C SER A 136 -9.84 -7.99 3.12
N GLY A 137 -10.40 -8.56 2.04
CA GLY A 137 -11.80 -8.45 1.66
C GLY A 137 -12.80 -9.28 2.48
N TYR A 138 -12.35 -10.03 3.50
CA TYR A 138 -13.25 -10.70 4.45
C TYR A 138 -14.03 -9.71 5.32
N ALA A 139 -15.01 -10.20 6.07
CA ALA A 139 -15.84 -9.38 6.94
C ALA A 139 -15.04 -8.79 8.12
N LEU A 140 -15.31 -7.53 8.44
CA LEU A 140 -14.79 -6.89 9.65
C LEU A 140 -15.22 -7.69 10.89
N GLY A 141 -14.30 -7.89 11.83
CA GLY A 141 -14.53 -8.73 13.00
C GLY A 141 -14.44 -10.24 12.72
N ARG A 142 -14.14 -10.65 11.48
CA ARG A 142 -13.95 -12.04 11.05
C ARG A 142 -12.72 -12.19 10.17
N ARG A 143 -11.60 -11.60 10.59
CA ARG A 143 -10.29 -11.58 9.88
C ARG A 143 -10.23 -10.69 8.63
N GLY A 144 -11.31 -9.98 8.28
CA GLY A 144 -11.25 -8.86 7.36
C GLY A 144 -10.46 -7.68 7.93
N VAL A 145 -9.71 -6.98 7.09
CA VAL A 145 -8.83 -5.90 7.52
C VAL A 145 -9.62 -4.63 7.85
N ASN A 146 -9.39 -4.09 9.04
CA ASN A 146 -10.03 -2.85 9.48
C ASN A 146 -9.20 -1.64 9.10
N TRP A 147 -9.55 -1.04 7.95
CA TRP A 147 -8.88 0.13 7.39
C TRP A 147 -8.86 1.39 8.26
N ASN A 148 -9.60 1.43 9.38
CA ASN A 148 -9.52 2.56 10.33
C ASN A 148 -8.21 2.57 11.14
N TYR A 149 -7.46 1.47 11.13
CA TYR A 149 -6.17 1.33 11.80
C TYR A 149 -4.99 1.34 10.82
N HIS A 150 -5.20 1.76 9.58
CA HIS A 150 -4.13 1.77 8.58
C HIS A 150 -2.94 2.63 9.02
N ASN A 151 -1.71 2.09 8.89
CA ASN A 151 -0.48 2.84 9.14
C ASN A 151 0.26 3.10 7.83
N PRO A 152 0.20 4.32 7.26
CA PRO A 152 0.74 4.60 5.91
C PRO A 152 2.26 4.42 5.80
N ARG A 153 2.99 4.45 6.92
CA ARG A 153 4.44 4.25 6.95
C ARG A 153 4.81 2.77 6.87
N LEU A 154 4.14 1.93 7.64
CA LEU A 154 4.44 0.50 7.74
C LEU A 154 3.70 -0.32 6.68
N GLU A 155 2.49 0.10 6.31
CA GLU A 155 1.63 -0.56 5.34
C GLU A 155 1.73 0.11 3.98
N ARG A 156 2.76 -0.28 3.22
CA ARG A 156 3.01 0.24 1.86
C ARG A 156 2.29 -0.56 0.78
N LEU A 157 1.94 -1.80 1.06
CA LEU A 157 1.38 -2.77 0.12
C LEU A 157 0.15 -3.43 0.72
N VAL A 158 -0.70 -4.00 -0.14
CA VAL A 158 -1.82 -4.86 0.25
C VAL A 158 -1.88 -6.08 -0.68
N GLU A 159 -2.21 -7.23 -0.10
CA GLU A 159 -2.49 -8.43 -0.88
C GLU A 159 -3.88 -8.32 -1.53
N ILE A 160 -3.91 -8.25 -2.86
CA ILE A 160 -5.17 -8.23 -3.61
C ILE A 160 -5.71 -9.64 -3.88
N PHE A 161 -4.84 -10.64 -3.92
CA PHE A 161 -5.17 -12.01 -4.30
C PHE A 161 -4.29 -13.02 -3.59
N SER A 162 -4.91 -14.11 -3.15
CA SER A 162 -4.27 -15.34 -2.67
C SER A 162 -5.15 -16.56 -2.94
N LEU A 163 -4.79 -17.73 -2.42
CA LEU A 163 -5.64 -18.92 -2.53
C LEU A 163 -7.01 -18.74 -1.87
N HIS A 164 -7.14 -17.78 -0.96
CA HIS A 164 -8.41 -17.32 -0.42
C HIS A 164 -9.35 -16.77 -1.48
N GLY A 165 -8.83 -16.18 -2.56
CA GLY A 165 -9.58 -15.46 -3.59
C GLY A 165 -9.14 -14.00 -3.70
N SER A 166 -9.94 -13.21 -4.41
CA SER A 166 -9.67 -11.80 -4.67
C SER A 166 -10.29 -10.90 -3.60
N SER A 167 -9.47 -10.01 -3.07
CA SER A 167 -9.87 -8.92 -2.17
C SER A 167 -10.05 -7.56 -2.89
N GLU A 168 -9.98 -7.54 -4.23
CA GLU A 168 -10.12 -6.31 -5.03
C GLU A 168 -11.38 -5.51 -4.65
N GLU A 169 -12.56 -6.14 -4.74
CA GLU A 169 -13.84 -5.54 -4.38
C GLU A 169 -14.89 -6.60 -3.96
N PRO A 170 -15.96 -6.21 -3.24
CA PRO A 170 -16.85 -7.15 -2.58
C PRO A 170 -17.82 -7.96 -3.46
N GLN A 171 -18.10 -7.57 -4.72
CA GLN A 171 -19.28 -8.06 -5.45
C GLN A 171 -19.01 -8.72 -6.80
N GLY A 172 -17.78 -8.74 -7.32
CA GLY A 172 -17.57 -8.99 -8.75
C GLY A 172 -16.17 -9.45 -9.19
N SER A 173 -15.46 -10.22 -8.36
CA SER A 173 -14.25 -10.90 -8.84
C SER A 173 -14.56 -12.26 -9.49
N TYR A 174 -13.77 -12.62 -10.52
CA TYR A 174 -13.75 -13.97 -11.10
C TYR A 174 -13.36 -15.04 -10.07
N PHE A 175 -12.76 -14.62 -8.96
CA PHE A 175 -12.31 -15.47 -7.87
C PHE A 175 -12.85 -14.91 -6.55
N PRO A 176 -14.10 -15.20 -6.19
CA PRO A 176 -14.63 -14.74 -4.91
C PRO A 176 -13.84 -15.34 -3.76
N LEU A 177 -13.82 -14.63 -2.63
CA LEU A 177 -13.26 -15.16 -1.40
C LEU A 177 -14.00 -16.47 -1.03
N LYS A 178 -13.25 -17.52 -0.70
CA LYS A 178 -13.79 -18.90 -0.61
C LYS A 178 -14.25 -19.30 0.78
N ASN A 179 -13.62 -18.78 1.83
CA ASN A 179 -13.97 -19.11 3.21
C ASN A 179 -15.22 -18.36 3.69
N ILE A 180 -16.40 -18.94 3.47
CA ILE A 180 -17.70 -18.38 3.86
C ILE A 180 -17.76 -18.05 5.36
N GLY A 181 -17.09 -18.84 6.22
CA GLY A 181 -17.08 -18.63 7.67
C GLY A 181 -16.44 -17.30 8.09
N MET A 182 -15.47 -16.81 7.32
CA MET A 182 -14.81 -15.51 7.51
C MET A 182 -15.64 -14.33 6.96
N GLY A 183 -16.78 -14.60 6.30
CA GLY A 183 -17.67 -13.59 5.74
C GLY A 183 -17.15 -13.05 4.40
N THR A 184 -17.62 -13.65 3.32
CA THR A 184 -17.23 -13.34 1.94
C THR A 184 -18.21 -12.37 1.29
N ASN A 185 -17.77 -11.63 0.28
CA ASN A 185 -18.60 -10.74 -0.53
C ASN A 185 -19.29 -9.61 0.27
N VAL A 186 -18.59 -9.06 1.26
CA VAL A 186 -19.09 -7.95 2.09
C VAL A 186 -18.20 -6.72 1.96
N PRO A 187 -18.77 -5.50 2.04
CA PRO A 187 -17.97 -4.29 2.10
C PRO A 187 -17.29 -4.15 3.46
N GLY A 188 -16.20 -3.39 3.51
CA GLY A 188 -15.50 -2.94 4.72
C GLY A 188 -13.98 -3.03 4.61
N GLY A 189 -13.48 -4.10 4.00
CA GLY A 189 -12.06 -4.48 3.98
C GLY A 189 -11.44 -4.62 2.59
N SER A 190 -12.17 -4.37 1.50
CA SER A 190 -11.64 -4.54 0.15
C SER A 190 -10.51 -3.56 -0.20
N VAL A 191 -9.69 -3.91 -1.18
CA VAL A 191 -8.59 -3.07 -1.68
C VAL A 191 -9.13 -1.78 -2.30
N GLN A 192 -10.20 -1.86 -3.09
CA GLN A 192 -10.81 -0.65 -3.67
C GLN A 192 -11.32 0.31 -2.59
N GLU A 193 -11.79 -0.18 -1.44
CA GLU A 193 -12.26 0.69 -0.36
C GLU A 193 -11.13 1.52 0.26
N ILE A 194 -9.98 0.91 0.56
CA ILE A 194 -8.84 1.66 1.12
C ILE A 194 -8.29 2.67 0.10
N LEU A 195 -8.26 2.32 -1.19
CA LEU A 195 -7.88 3.25 -2.26
C LEU A 195 -8.90 4.39 -2.43
N ASN A 196 -10.20 4.10 -2.33
CA ASN A 196 -11.27 5.10 -2.40
C ASN A 196 -11.25 6.09 -1.22
N ARG A 197 -10.74 5.67 -0.07
CA ARG A 197 -10.45 6.54 1.09
C ARG A 197 -9.23 7.44 0.88
N GLY A 198 -8.48 7.27 -0.22
CA GLY A 198 -7.34 8.12 -0.59
C GLY A 198 -5.98 7.63 -0.08
N TYR A 199 -5.93 6.45 0.53
CA TYR A 199 -4.67 5.87 0.99
C TYR A 199 -3.86 5.26 -0.16
N LYS A 200 -2.55 5.16 0.06
CA LYS A 200 -1.57 4.85 -0.99
C LYS A 200 -0.87 3.53 -0.71
N LEU A 201 -1.53 2.45 -1.13
CA LEU A 201 -1.02 1.09 -1.04
C LEU A 201 -0.77 0.55 -2.44
N GLY A 202 0.37 -0.09 -2.64
CA GLY A 202 0.66 -0.86 -3.85
C GLY A 202 -0.01 -2.22 -3.78
N ILE A 203 -0.12 -2.85 -4.93
CA ILE A 203 -0.79 -4.13 -5.09
C ILE A 203 0.26 -5.23 -5.22
N MET A 204 0.08 -6.27 -4.42
CA MET A 204 0.83 -7.51 -4.51
C MET A 204 -0.11 -8.72 -4.39
N ALA A 205 0.39 -9.91 -4.67
CA ALA A 205 -0.34 -11.17 -4.51
C ALA A 205 0.60 -12.27 -4.00
N SER A 206 0.11 -13.11 -3.09
CA SER A 206 0.86 -14.21 -2.47
C SER A 206 0.05 -15.49 -2.47
N SER A 207 0.71 -16.65 -2.45
CA SER A 207 -0.01 -17.93 -2.52
C SER A 207 -0.86 -18.17 -1.29
N ASP A 208 -0.29 -17.92 -0.10
CA ASP A 208 -0.83 -18.42 1.16
C ASP A 208 -1.03 -19.95 1.11
N CYS A 209 -0.02 -20.64 0.57
CA CYS A 209 -0.03 -22.09 0.47
C CYS A 209 0.31 -22.73 1.83
N HIS A 210 -0.58 -23.57 2.34
CA HIS A 210 -0.34 -24.32 3.59
C HIS A 210 0.17 -25.75 3.36
N GLU A 211 -0.17 -26.37 2.23
CA GLU A 211 0.06 -27.81 2.00
C GLU A 211 1.01 -28.08 0.84
N ASP A 212 0.78 -27.42 -0.31
CA ASP A 212 1.50 -27.69 -1.55
C ASP A 212 2.41 -26.51 -1.93
N PRO A 213 3.75 -26.67 -1.88
CA PRO A 213 4.69 -25.61 -2.26
C PRO A 213 4.65 -25.27 -3.76
N HIS A 214 3.93 -26.03 -4.59
CA HIS A 214 3.74 -25.75 -6.02
C HIS A 214 2.56 -24.81 -6.32
N GLN A 215 1.73 -24.48 -5.32
CA GLN A 215 0.63 -23.53 -5.52
C GLN A 215 1.17 -22.11 -5.68
N LEU A 216 0.99 -21.56 -6.89
CA LEU A 216 1.53 -20.27 -7.28
C LEU A 216 0.46 -19.17 -7.28
N VAL A 217 0.81 -18.09 -6.60
CA VAL A 217 0.28 -16.74 -6.81
C VAL A 217 1.50 -15.85 -6.67
N LEU A 218 1.71 -14.94 -7.62
CA LEU A 218 3.00 -14.27 -7.78
C LEU A 218 2.88 -12.76 -7.67
N THR A 219 3.90 -12.16 -7.06
CA THR A 219 4.17 -10.73 -7.16
C THR A 219 5.33 -10.50 -8.11
N GLY A 220 5.14 -9.64 -9.10
CA GLY A 220 6.23 -9.10 -9.90
C GLY A 220 6.72 -7.77 -9.32
N VAL A 221 8.04 -7.55 -9.35
CA VAL A 221 8.67 -6.32 -8.85
C VAL A 221 9.59 -5.77 -9.93
N TYR A 222 9.45 -4.48 -10.25
CA TYR A 222 10.40 -3.78 -11.10
C TYR A 222 11.60 -3.35 -10.26
N SER A 223 12.75 -3.93 -10.56
CA SER A 223 13.98 -3.70 -9.83
C SER A 223 15.18 -3.64 -10.77
N GLU A 224 16.17 -2.82 -10.43
CA GLU A 224 17.41 -2.68 -11.21
C GLU A 224 18.30 -3.92 -11.08
N GLU A 225 18.26 -4.59 -9.91
CA GLU A 225 19.08 -5.75 -9.60
C GLU A 225 18.31 -6.73 -8.71
N LEU A 226 18.66 -8.01 -8.79
CA LEU A 226 18.09 -9.04 -7.93
C LEU A 226 18.86 -9.14 -6.60
N THR A 227 18.76 -8.10 -5.78
CA THR A 227 19.36 -8.04 -4.43
C THR A 227 18.29 -7.74 -3.38
N ARG A 228 18.56 -8.05 -2.11
CA ARG A 228 17.61 -7.79 -1.01
C ARG A 228 17.24 -6.31 -0.95
N GLU A 229 18.22 -5.42 -1.10
CA GLU A 229 18.04 -3.97 -1.10
C GLU A 229 17.14 -3.49 -2.22
N LYS A 230 17.37 -3.98 -3.45
CA LYS A 230 16.70 -3.49 -4.64
C LYS A 230 15.29 -4.08 -4.80
N ILE A 231 15.08 -5.32 -4.39
CA ILE A 231 13.73 -5.91 -4.31
C ILE A 231 12.93 -5.22 -3.20
N TRP A 232 13.53 -5.01 -2.02
CA TRP A 232 12.89 -4.27 -0.93
C TRP A 232 12.48 -2.87 -1.37
N GLN A 233 13.37 -2.15 -2.07
CA GLN A 233 13.07 -0.80 -2.57
C GLN A 233 11.92 -0.82 -3.58
N GLY A 234 11.89 -1.77 -4.52
CA GLY A 234 10.79 -1.89 -5.48
C GLY A 234 9.43 -2.14 -4.80
N LEU A 235 9.39 -3.02 -3.79
CA LEU A 235 8.20 -3.25 -2.96
C LEU A 235 7.83 -2.00 -2.16
N TRP A 236 8.81 -1.35 -1.52
CA TRP A 236 8.62 -0.14 -0.72
C TRP A 236 8.09 1.03 -1.54
N ASP A 237 8.52 1.17 -2.79
CA ASP A 237 8.09 2.21 -3.72
C ASP A 237 6.79 1.84 -4.45
N ARG A 238 6.24 0.64 -4.21
CA ARG A 238 5.05 0.09 -4.89
C ARG A 238 5.26 -0.10 -6.40
N HIS A 239 6.49 -0.30 -6.82
CA HIS A 239 6.84 -0.66 -8.19
C HIS A 239 6.62 -2.17 -8.42
N CYS A 240 5.45 -2.66 -8.05
CA CYS A 240 5.11 -4.08 -8.07
C CYS A 240 3.68 -4.31 -8.55
N PHE A 241 3.36 -5.56 -8.87
CA PHE A 241 2.06 -5.98 -9.35
C PHE A 241 1.77 -7.42 -8.90
N GLY A 242 0.50 -7.77 -8.75
CA GLY A 242 0.06 -9.12 -8.38
C GLY A 242 -0.47 -9.91 -9.58
N THR A 243 -0.33 -11.23 -9.55
CA THR A 243 -0.90 -12.15 -10.55
C THR A 243 -1.47 -13.38 -9.86
N THR A 244 -2.42 -14.06 -10.50
CA THR A 244 -3.01 -15.32 -9.98
C THR A 244 -2.10 -16.54 -10.13
N GLY A 245 -0.81 -16.36 -10.44
CA GLY A 245 0.19 -17.45 -10.51
C GLY A 245 0.94 -17.55 -11.84
N GLU A 246 0.41 -17.00 -12.93
CA GLU A 246 1.13 -16.96 -14.21
C GLU A 246 2.10 -15.76 -14.27
N LYS A 247 3.25 -15.94 -14.93
CA LYS A 247 4.31 -14.91 -15.06
C LYS A 247 3.93 -13.83 -16.10
N ILE A 248 2.81 -13.14 -15.86
CA ILE A 248 2.34 -12.00 -16.64
C ILE A 248 3.26 -10.81 -16.36
N GLU A 249 3.67 -10.05 -17.37
CA GLU A 249 4.33 -8.75 -17.18
C GLU A 249 3.33 -7.61 -17.39
N ILE A 250 3.27 -6.67 -16.46
CA ILE A 250 2.40 -5.48 -16.53
C ILE A 250 3.25 -4.22 -16.35
N LYS A 251 3.48 -3.47 -17.42
CA LYS A 251 4.07 -2.13 -17.35
C LYS A 251 2.97 -1.08 -17.41
N PHE A 252 2.95 -0.18 -16.43
CA PHE A 252 1.99 0.91 -16.36
C PHE A 252 2.71 2.19 -15.92
N SER A 253 2.51 3.26 -16.67
CA SER A 253 3.06 4.58 -16.37
C SER A 253 2.12 5.70 -16.79
N MET A 254 2.16 6.84 -16.10
CA MET A 254 1.45 8.05 -16.47
C MET A 254 2.40 9.26 -16.43
N ASP A 255 2.41 10.09 -17.47
CA ASP A 255 3.33 11.24 -17.61
C ASP A 255 4.80 10.90 -17.28
N ASP A 256 5.23 9.71 -17.68
CA ASP A 256 6.55 9.10 -17.42
C ASP A 256 6.82 8.65 -15.97
N TYR A 257 5.85 8.77 -15.06
CA TYR A 257 5.88 8.19 -13.73
C TYR A 257 5.40 6.72 -13.76
N PRO A 258 6.18 5.75 -13.24
CA PRO A 258 5.78 4.34 -13.22
C PRO A 258 4.71 4.05 -12.16
N MET A 259 4.08 2.87 -12.25
CA MET A 259 3.18 2.37 -11.20
C MET A 259 3.80 2.47 -9.81
N GLY A 260 2.99 2.79 -8.80
CA GLY A 260 3.46 3.08 -7.43
C GLY A 260 3.75 4.56 -7.16
N SER A 261 3.87 5.36 -8.22
CA SER A 261 4.16 6.79 -8.14
C SER A 261 2.98 7.64 -7.67
N ILE A 262 3.32 8.74 -7.02
CA ILE A 262 2.39 9.80 -6.62
C ILE A 262 2.92 11.10 -7.23
N TYR A 263 2.15 11.77 -8.07
CA TYR A 263 2.56 13.03 -8.71
C TYR A 263 1.37 13.97 -8.91
N ALA A 264 1.67 15.21 -9.31
CA ALA A 264 0.68 16.23 -9.60
C ALA A 264 0.83 16.78 -11.02
N THR A 265 -0.29 17.20 -11.61
CA THR A 265 -0.33 17.73 -12.98
C THR A 265 -1.37 18.85 -13.12
N ASP A 266 -1.11 19.82 -14.00
CA ASP A 266 -2.03 20.86 -14.45
C ASP A 266 -2.63 20.56 -15.84
N THR A 267 -2.28 19.42 -16.44
CA THR A 267 -2.81 18.94 -17.72
C THR A 267 -3.55 17.62 -17.57
N PHE A 268 -4.22 17.18 -18.63
CA PHE A 268 -4.73 15.82 -18.70
C PHE A 268 -3.56 14.82 -18.76
N PRO A 269 -3.52 13.79 -17.90
CA PRO A 269 -2.40 12.89 -17.82
C PRO A 269 -2.38 11.90 -18.99
N GLY A 270 -1.20 11.71 -19.57
CA GLY A 270 -0.93 10.70 -20.56
C GLY A 270 -0.73 9.34 -19.91
N ILE A 271 -1.33 8.30 -20.47
CA ILE A 271 -1.34 6.93 -19.95
C ILE A 271 -0.63 6.01 -20.93
N LYS A 272 0.29 5.18 -20.44
CA LYS A 272 0.97 4.14 -21.21
C LYS A 272 0.85 2.80 -20.46
N ILE A 273 0.36 1.78 -21.16
CA ILE A 273 0.19 0.42 -20.63
C ILE A 273 0.85 -0.55 -21.61
N SER A 274 1.66 -1.49 -21.12
CA SER A 274 2.21 -2.59 -21.91
C SER A 274 2.11 -3.89 -21.14
N ILE A 275 1.48 -4.89 -21.74
CA ILE A 275 1.22 -6.20 -21.12
C ILE A 275 1.90 -7.28 -21.96
N GLN A 276 2.62 -8.17 -21.29
CA GLN A 276 3.06 -9.45 -21.86
C GLN A 276 2.38 -10.59 -21.11
N GLY A 277 1.45 -11.24 -21.78
CA GLY A 277 0.77 -12.42 -21.28
C GLY A 277 1.54 -13.70 -21.58
N THR A 278 1.23 -14.73 -20.82
CA THR A 278 1.61 -16.14 -21.00
C THR A 278 0.63 -16.92 -21.89
N ARG A 279 -0.50 -16.30 -22.23
CA ARG A 279 -1.67 -16.75 -22.99
C ARG A 279 -2.34 -15.52 -23.61
N ARG A 280 -3.31 -15.71 -24.50
CA ARG A 280 -4.03 -14.57 -25.07
C ARG A 280 -4.71 -13.74 -23.98
N ILE A 281 -4.48 -12.43 -24.03
CA ILE A 281 -5.14 -11.45 -23.20
C ILE A 281 -6.58 -11.31 -23.72
N GLN A 282 -7.54 -11.66 -22.89
CA GLN A 282 -8.96 -11.47 -23.18
C GLN A 282 -9.31 -10.00 -23.02
N ARG A 283 -8.98 -9.42 -21.86
CA ARG A 283 -9.39 -8.06 -21.49
C ARG A 283 -8.31 -7.33 -20.69
N VAL A 284 -8.17 -6.04 -20.94
CA VAL A 284 -7.41 -5.10 -20.10
C VAL A 284 -8.37 -4.00 -19.66
N ASP A 285 -8.51 -3.81 -18.35
CA ASP A 285 -9.28 -2.74 -17.75
C ASP A 285 -8.32 -1.70 -17.16
N LEU A 286 -8.57 -0.42 -17.47
CA LEU A 286 -8.00 0.73 -16.76
C LEU A 286 -9.06 1.22 -15.77
N ILE A 287 -8.75 1.12 -14.48
CA ILE A 287 -9.63 1.52 -13.39
C ILE A 287 -9.21 2.91 -12.92
N LYS A 288 -10.16 3.83 -12.72
CA LYS A 288 -10.00 5.15 -12.09
C LYS A 288 -10.97 5.27 -10.94
N ASN A 289 -10.48 5.51 -9.72
CA ASN A 289 -11.32 5.69 -8.53
C ASN A 289 -12.37 4.58 -8.32
N GLY A 290 -11.98 3.33 -8.53
CA GLY A 290 -12.82 2.13 -8.36
C GLY A 290 -13.73 1.82 -9.55
N GLY A 291 -13.94 2.78 -10.46
CA GLY A 291 -14.70 2.58 -11.69
C GLY A 291 -13.83 2.24 -12.89
N ILE A 292 -14.33 1.44 -13.83
CA ILE A 292 -13.63 1.19 -15.10
C ILE A 292 -13.70 2.47 -15.96
N LEU A 293 -12.55 3.10 -16.20
CA LEU A 293 -12.43 4.23 -17.11
C LEU A 293 -12.44 3.76 -18.57
N LYS A 294 -11.71 2.68 -18.86
CA LYS A 294 -11.62 2.10 -20.20
C LYS A 294 -11.39 0.59 -20.12
N SER A 295 -11.98 -0.14 -21.05
CA SER A 295 -11.73 -1.57 -21.24
C SER A 295 -11.37 -1.84 -22.70
N TRP A 296 -10.40 -2.71 -22.91
CA TRP A 296 -9.96 -3.17 -24.24
C TRP A 296 -10.08 -4.70 -24.32
N GLU A 297 -10.74 -5.17 -25.37
CA GLU A 297 -10.64 -6.56 -25.81
C GLU A 297 -9.43 -6.70 -26.74
N VAL A 298 -8.53 -7.65 -26.45
CA VAL A 298 -7.22 -7.72 -27.12
C VAL A 298 -7.11 -8.92 -28.05
N ASN A 299 -7.40 -10.12 -27.53
CA ASN A 299 -7.26 -11.41 -28.23
C ASN A 299 -5.84 -11.64 -28.82
N LYS A 300 -4.80 -11.17 -28.11
CA LYS A 300 -3.38 -11.36 -28.42
C LYS A 300 -2.60 -11.62 -27.14
N GLU A 301 -1.44 -12.28 -27.23
CA GLU A 301 -0.58 -12.51 -26.07
C GLU A 301 0.08 -11.24 -25.53
N ASN A 302 0.29 -10.24 -26.38
CA ASN A 302 0.92 -8.97 -26.01
C ASN A 302 0.05 -7.79 -26.45
N ALA A 303 0.03 -6.74 -25.62
CA ALA A 303 -0.74 -5.54 -25.89
C ALA A 303 0.00 -4.27 -25.45
N THR A 304 -0.17 -3.17 -26.17
CA THR A 304 0.32 -1.86 -25.74
C THR A 304 -0.71 -0.79 -26.08
N PHE A 305 -0.96 0.10 -25.13
CA PHE A 305 -1.95 1.15 -25.23
C PHE A 305 -1.31 2.49 -24.83
N GLN A 306 -1.72 3.54 -25.54
CA GLN A 306 -1.43 4.92 -25.17
C GLN A 306 -2.72 5.73 -25.30
N MET A 307 -3.03 6.53 -24.28
CA MET A 307 -4.19 7.44 -24.31
C MET A 307 -3.94 8.64 -23.41
N ILE A 308 -4.79 9.65 -23.50
CA ILE A 308 -4.86 10.75 -22.54
C ILE A 308 -6.18 10.60 -21.79
N ASP A 309 -6.16 10.73 -20.47
CA ASP A 309 -7.41 10.83 -19.69
C ASP A 309 -7.93 12.25 -19.72
N GLU A 310 -8.71 12.57 -20.75
CA GLU A 310 -9.40 13.85 -20.92
C GLU A 310 -10.66 13.99 -20.06
N THR A 311 -10.96 13.01 -19.18
CA THR A 311 -12.13 13.13 -18.31
C THR A 311 -11.92 14.22 -17.27
N THR A 312 -12.93 15.07 -17.12
CA THR A 312 -12.96 16.09 -16.08
C THR A 312 -12.83 15.44 -14.70
N PRO A 313 -11.78 15.75 -13.91
CA PRO A 313 -11.62 15.19 -12.58
C PRO A 313 -12.74 15.70 -11.64
N SER A 314 -13.42 14.78 -10.96
CA SER A 314 -14.48 15.08 -9.99
C SER A 314 -13.95 15.42 -8.58
N LYS A 315 -12.67 15.15 -8.35
CA LYS A 315 -11.90 15.46 -7.14
C LYS A 315 -10.42 15.64 -7.51
N PRO A 316 -9.62 16.36 -6.69
CA PRO A 316 -8.22 16.61 -7.01
C PRO A 316 -7.38 15.32 -7.06
N ASP A 317 -7.55 14.43 -6.07
CA ASP A 317 -6.75 13.20 -5.96
C ASP A 317 -7.46 12.01 -6.62
N ASN A 318 -6.81 11.45 -7.63
CA ASN A 318 -7.31 10.31 -8.39
C ASN A 318 -6.29 9.19 -8.35
N TYR A 319 -6.75 7.95 -8.33
CA TYR A 319 -5.86 6.81 -8.52
C TYR A 319 -6.28 5.99 -9.73
N TYR A 320 -5.28 5.38 -10.36
CA TYR A 320 -5.43 4.56 -11.55
C TYR A 320 -4.71 3.24 -11.35
N TYR A 321 -5.29 2.13 -11.76
CA TYR A 321 -4.55 0.86 -11.85
C TYR A 321 -5.07 0.03 -13.02
N VAL A 322 -4.26 -0.94 -13.45
CA VAL A 322 -4.55 -1.82 -14.58
C VAL A 322 -4.93 -3.19 -14.06
N ARG A 323 -5.99 -3.78 -14.63
CA ARG A 323 -6.37 -5.17 -14.42
C ARG A 323 -6.34 -5.92 -15.74
N VAL A 324 -5.72 -7.10 -15.75
CA VAL A 324 -5.56 -7.95 -16.92
C VAL A 324 -6.32 -9.26 -16.67
N LEU A 325 -7.00 -9.75 -17.71
CA LEU A 325 -7.64 -11.06 -17.75
C LEU A 325 -7.18 -11.80 -19.01
N GLN A 326 -6.67 -13.02 -18.84
CA GLN A 326 -6.32 -13.91 -19.94
C GLN A 326 -7.43 -14.93 -20.22
N GLU A 327 -7.42 -15.53 -21.40
CA GLU A 327 -8.47 -16.46 -21.87
C GLU A 327 -8.69 -17.69 -20.97
N ASN A 328 -7.69 -18.08 -20.18
CA ASN A 328 -7.77 -19.19 -19.23
C ASN A 328 -8.23 -18.77 -17.83
N GLY A 329 -8.63 -17.50 -17.65
CA GLY A 329 -9.07 -16.95 -16.37
C GLY A 329 -7.96 -16.45 -15.46
N SER A 330 -6.67 -16.62 -15.82
CA SER A 330 -5.59 -16.01 -15.05
C SER A 330 -5.63 -14.48 -15.14
N MET A 331 -5.28 -13.82 -14.05
CA MET A 331 -5.40 -12.36 -13.91
C MET A 331 -4.13 -11.73 -13.37
N GLY A 332 -4.01 -10.42 -13.58
CA GLY A 332 -3.00 -9.60 -12.93
C GLY A 332 -3.47 -8.16 -12.67
N TRP A 333 -2.85 -7.51 -11.68
CA TRP A 333 -3.19 -6.17 -11.21
C TRP A 333 -1.92 -5.35 -10.98
N SER A 334 -1.80 -4.21 -11.65
CA SER A 334 -0.70 -3.27 -11.38
C SER A 334 -0.88 -2.60 -10.01
N SER A 335 0.20 -2.15 -9.38
CA SER A 335 0.06 -1.12 -8.35
C SER A 335 -0.59 0.15 -8.92
N PRO A 336 -1.29 0.94 -8.08
CA PRO A 336 -1.89 2.17 -8.54
C PRO A 336 -0.86 3.28 -8.82
N ILE A 337 -1.26 4.26 -9.64
CA ILE A 337 -0.62 5.58 -9.75
C ILE A 337 -1.61 6.60 -9.20
N TRP A 338 -1.13 7.48 -8.33
CA TRP A 338 -1.92 8.57 -7.76
C TRP A 338 -1.58 9.90 -8.44
N VAL A 339 -2.60 10.54 -9.00
CA VAL A 339 -2.50 11.80 -9.75
C VAL A 339 -3.32 12.87 -9.07
N SER A 340 -2.65 13.94 -8.63
CA SER A 340 -3.28 15.13 -8.07
C SER A 340 -3.42 16.21 -9.15
N TYR A 341 -4.64 16.53 -9.54
CA TYR A 341 -4.92 17.60 -10.49
C TYR A 341 -4.87 18.96 -9.80
N LEU A 342 -4.05 19.89 -10.32
CA LEU A 342 -3.82 21.20 -9.74
C LEU A 342 -4.96 22.21 -10.05
N PRO A 343 -5.14 23.30 -9.25
CA PRO A 343 -6.22 24.30 -9.38
C PRO A 343 -6.36 24.98 -10.74
N GLU A 344 -5.34 24.88 -11.57
CA GLU A 344 -5.30 25.52 -12.87
C GLU A 344 -6.37 24.92 -13.79
N LEU A 345 -6.79 23.68 -13.54
CA LEU A 345 -7.97 23.06 -14.14
C LEU A 345 -9.26 23.62 -13.51
N GLU A 346 -10.08 24.31 -14.31
CA GLU A 346 -11.32 24.94 -13.84
C GLU A 346 -12.24 24.03 -13.01
N PRO A 347 -12.44 22.74 -13.37
CA PRO A 347 -13.33 21.86 -12.61
C PRO A 347 -12.87 21.53 -11.18
N VAL A 348 -11.57 21.68 -10.87
CA VAL A 348 -11.02 21.43 -9.52
C VAL A 348 -10.76 22.72 -8.73
N ARG A 349 -11.07 23.89 -9.31
CA ARG A 349 -11.02 25.16 -8.58
C ARG A 349 -12.04 25.15 -7.44
N GLY A 350 -11.56 25.19 -6.21
CA GLY A 350 -12.40 25.26 -5.00
C GLY A 350 -12.23 24.08 -4.04
N TYR A 351 -11.58 22.99 -4.47
CA TYR A 351 -11.22 21.89 -3.58
C TYR A 351 -10.02 22.27 -2.70
N LEU A 352 -10.05 21.87 -1.43
CA LEU A 352 -8.89 21.93 -0.54
C LEU A 352 -7.93 20.80 -0.92
N PHE A 353 -6.67 21.15 -1.16
CA PHE A 353 -5.65 20.21 -1.63
C PHE A 353 -5.15 19.31 -0.52
N TRP A 354 -4.90 18.06 -0.91
CA TRP A 354 -4.31 16.92 -0.21
C TRP A 354 -3.56 17.17 1.12
N GLU A 355 -3.86 16.32 2.11
CA GLU A 355 -3.11 16.15 3.36
C GLU A 355 -1.88 15.28 3.16
N PRO A 356 -0.66 15.80 3.37
CA PRO A 356 0.53 15.00 3.18
C PRO A 356 0.58 13.77 4.07
N GLU A 357 1.20 12.67 3.60
CA GLU A 357 1.48 11.45 4.39
C GLU A 357 2.25 11.76 5.70
N PHE A 358 2.76 12.98 5.82
CA PHE A 358 3.41 13.57 6.98
C PHE A 358 3.01 15.04 7.10
N GLU A 359 2.62 15.48 8.29
CA GLU A 359 2.14 16.83 8.51
C GLU A 359 3.33 17.79 8.71
N LEU A 360 3.62 18.61 7.70
CA LEU A 360 4.37 19.86 7.92
C LEU A 360 3.40 20.86 8.54
N LEU A 361 3.63 21.22 9.80
CA LEU A 361 2.80 22.17 10.51
C LEU A 361 3.27 23.59 10.20
N PHE A 362 2.32 24.42 9.78
CA PHE A 362 2.58 25.81 9.45
C PHE A 362 1.88 26.71 10.46
N THR A 363 2.64 27.34 11.35
CA THR A 363 2.12 28.36 12.25
C THR A 363 2.33 29.73 11.65
N ALA A 364 1.23 30.47 11.42
CA ALA A 364 1.28 31.85 10.96
C ALA A 364 1.12 32.83 12.14
N LYS A 365 2.14 33.65 12.42
CA LYS A 365 2.07 34.73 13.42
C LYS A 365 1.99 36.08 12.71
N LYS A 366 1.02 36.92 13.11
CA LYS A 366 0.87 38.30 12.60
C LYS A 366 1.22 39.32 13.67
N LYS A 367 2.09 40.29 13.34
CA LYS A 367 2.37 41.47 14.17
C LYS A 367 2.33 42.73 13.30
N GLY A 368 1.23 43.46 13.33
CA GLY A 368 1.01 44.61 12.44
C GLY A 368 0.85 44.19 10.97
N SER A 369 1.66 44.75 10.07
CA SER A 369 1.74 44.38 8.65
C SER A 369 2.68 43.19 8.37
N LYS A 370 3.41 42.72 9.39
CA LYS A 370 4.38 41.64 9.29
C LYS A 370 3.72 40.29 9.57
N MET A 371 3.95 39.34 8.68
CA MET A 371 3.59 37.93 8.83
C MET A 371 4.86 37.11 8.98
N THR A 372 4.84 36.15 9.90
CA THR A 372 5.89 35.17 10.09
C THR A 372 5.27 33.79 9.95
N LEU A 373 5.73 33.01 8.99
CA LEU A 373 5.34 31.62 8.82
C LEU A 373 6.45 30.75 9.39
N ILE A 374 6.06 29.86 10.30
CA ILE A 374 6.95 28.90 10.92
C ILE A 374 6.52 27.54 10.40
N CYS A 375 7.38 26.91 9.62
CA CYS A 375 7.24 25.51 9.26
C CYS A 375 7.94 24.68 10.33
N THR A 376 7.19 23.85 11.05
CA THR A 376 7.71 22.87 12.02
C THR A 376 7.52 21.46 11.47
N ASN A 377 8.56 20.64 11.68
CA ASN A 377 8.49 19.20 11.42
C ASN A 377 8.23 18.50 12.76
N GLU A 378 6.96 18.36 13.16
CA GLU A 378 6.62 17.69 14.43
C GLU A 378 6.64 16.17 14.32
N SER A 379 6.68 15.64 13.09
CA SER A 379 6.69 14.21 12.82
C SER A 379 8.04 13.78 12.23
N LEU A 380 8.82 13.09 13.08
CA LEU A 380 9.91 12.15 12.76
C LEU A 380 11.34 12.70 12.76
N GLU A 381 12.17 12.08 13.61
CA GLU A 381 13.62 12.23 13.78
C GLU A 381 14.46 11.80 12.55
N HIS A 382 13.82 11.35 11.46
CA HIS A 382 14.49 10.76 10.28
C HIS A 382 14.13 11.41 8.94
N PHE A 383 13.41 12.53 8.92
CA PHE A 383 13.05 13.22 7.68
C PHE A 383 14.15 14.19 7.22
N SER A 384 14.51 14.12 5.94
CA SER A 384 15.28 15.16 5.27
C SER A 384 14.62 15.55 3.95
N ALA A 385 14.13 16.78 3.86
CA ALA A 385 13.68 17.37 2.60
C ALA A 385 14.81 18.17 1.98
N ARG A 386 15.03 18.02 0.67
CA ARG A 386 16.03 18.78 -0.10
C ARG A 386 15.33 19.67 -1.12
N ASN A 387 16.00 20.74 -1.54
CA ASN A 387 15.49 21.66 -2.58
C ASN A 387 14.08 22.19 -2.30
N VAL A 388 13.80 22.49 -1.02
CA VAL A 388 12.49 22.95 -0.58
C VAL A 388 12.21 24.31 -1.18
N ARG A 389 11.12 24.47 -1.91
CA ARG A 389 10.61 25.76 -2.38
C ARG A 389 9.30 26.04 -1.69
N PHE A 390 9.20 27.24 -1.16
CA PHE A 390 8.04 27.76 -0.49
C PHE A 390 7.46 28.91 -1.30
N GLN A 391 6.15 28.96 -1.50
CA GLN A 391 5.48 30.02 -2.24
C GLN A 391 4.14 30.37 -1.58
N ILE A 392 3.78 31.66 -1.59
CA ILE A 392 2.46 32.11 -1.13
C ILE A 392 1.79 32.80 -2.29
N PHE A 393 0.54 32.44 -2.51
CA PHE A 393 -0.33 33.01 -3.52
C PHE A 393 -1.56 33.61 -2.88
N ARG A 394 -2.14 34.61 -3.55
CA ARG A 394 -3.51 35.02 -3.30
C ARG A 394 -4.46 33.98 -3.91
N LYS A 395 -5.39 33.46 -3.12
CA LYS A 395 -6.34 32.42 -3.54
C LYS A 395 -7.24 32.90 -4.68
N THR A 396 -7.71 34.14 -4.60
CA THR A 396 -8.65 34.73 -5.57
C THR A 396 -8.02 35.08 -6.93
N THR A 397 -6.76 35.52 -6.96
CA THR A 397 -6.11 36.03 -8.18
C THR A 397 -4.93 35.20 -8.66
N SER A 398 -4.51 34.19 -7.89
CA SER A 398 -3.25 33.45 -8.08
C SER A 398 -2.01 34.36 -8.12
N GLU A 399 -2.11 35.60 -7.64
CA GLU A 399 -0.99 36.53 -7.52
C GLU A 399 0.04 35.96 -6.54
N LYS A 400 1.27 35.73 -6.99
CA LYS A 400 2.36 35.32 -6.11
C LYS A 400 2.74 36.48 -5.19
N LEU A 401 2.53 36.30 -3.90
CA LEU A 401 2.85 37.28 -2.87
C LEU A 401 4.25 37.06 -2.29
N PHE A 402 4.72 35.82 -2.28
CA PHE A 402 5.98 35.47 -1.65
C PHE A 402 6.60 34.20 -2.27
N GLY A 403 7.93 34.08 -2.19
CA GLY A 403 8.61 32.81 -2.41
C GLY A 403 9.98 32.74 -1.75
N ALA A 404 10.30 31.59 -1.17
CA ALA A 404 11.61 31.27 -0.60
C ALA A 404 12.10 29.90 -1.09
N LYS A 405 13.41 29.68 -1.03
CA LYS A 405 14.02 28.38 -1.32
C LYS A 405 14.97 28.02 -0.20
N PHE A 406 14.96 26.76 0.20
CA PHE A 406 15.83 26.21 1.22
C PHE A 406 16.52 24.97 0.65
N PRO A 407 17.84 24.85 0.81
CA PRO A 407 18.57 23.69 0.31
C PRO A 407 18.17 22.41 1.05
N LYS A 408 17.84 22.49 2.34
CA LYS A 408 17.46 21.34 3.17
C LYS A 408 16.53 21.73 4.34
N LEU A 409 15.69 20.80 4.78
CA LEU A 409 14.89 20.79 6.03
C LEU A 409 15.12 19.44 6.73
N ASN A 410 15.40 19.44 8.03
CA ASN A 410 15.58 18.23 8.86
C ASN A 410 14.86 18.40 10.22
N SER A 411 14.76 17.33 11.00
CA SER A 411 14.03 17.23 12.28
C SER A 411 14.36 18.30 13.33
N GLU A 412 15.58 18.84 13.33
CA GLU A 412 16.02 19.85 14.31
C GLU A 412 15.69 21.31 13.93
N HIS A 413 15.20 21.57 12.71
CA HIS A 413 15.08 22.95 12.21
C HIS A 413 13.62 23.33 11.93
N SER A 414 13.12 24.30 12.71
CA SER A 414 11.99 25.12 12.28
C SER A 414 12.50 26.17 11.30
N ILE A 415 11.83 26.31 10.16
CA ILE A 415 12.13 27.39 9.21
C ILE A 415 11.12 28.50 9.43
N SER A 416 11.61 29.68 9.81
CA SER A 416 10.81 30.89 9.90
C SER A 416 11.02 31.77 8.67
N VAL A 417 9.93 32.25 8.10
CA VAL A 417 9.96 33.11 6.92
C VAL A 417 9.07 34.32 7.15
N GLU A 418 9.62 35.50 6.93
CA GLU A 418 8.94 36.77 7.18
C GLU A 418 8.57 37.46 5.87
N PHE A 419 7.34 37.96 5.78
CA PHE A 419 6.88 38.78 4.66
C PHE A 419 5.87 39.83 5.11
N PHE A 420 5.67 40.86 4.28
CA PHE A 420 4.82 42.00 4.60
C PHE A 420 3.54 41.98 3.77
N LEU A 421 2.40 42.19 4.43
CA LEU A 421 1.09 42.33 3.79
C LEU A 421 0.81 43.80 3.48
N LYS A 422 0.16 44.07 2.34
CA LYS A 422 -0.34 45.40 2.00
C LYS A 422 -1.51 45.77 2.95
N ARG A 423 -1.65 47.07 3.29
CA ARG A 423 -2.78 47.58 4.10
C ARG A 423 -4.09 47.10 3.45
N ASN A 424 -4.95 46.44 4.25
CA ASN A 424 -6.27 45.88 3.89
C ASN A 424 -6.36 44.42 3.35
N GLN A 425 -5.29 43.61 3.39
CA GLN A 425 -5.40 42.18 3.05
C GLN A 425 -6.08 41.35 4.18
N ARG A 426 -7.16 40.61 3.85
CA ARG A 426 -7.78 39.60 4.72
C ARG A 426 -6.96 38.30 4.66
N VAL A 427 -6.34 37.93 5.78
CA VAL A 427 -5.18 37.01 5.81
C VAL A 427 -5.55 35.53 5.77
N TYR A 428 -6.67 35.13 6.37
CA TYR A 428 -6.89 33.73 6.77
C TYR A 428 -7.85 32.93 5.87
N SER A 429 -8.33 33.51 4.77
CA SER A 429 -9.19 32.78 3.82
C SER A 429 -8.82 32.98 2.35
N ASP A 430 -7.91 33.92 2.06
CA ASP A 430 -7.51 34.31 0.71
C ASP A 430 -6.01 34.06 0.43
N LEU A 431 -5.33 33.30 1.28
CA LEU A 431 -3.91 32.94 1.10
C LEU A 431 -3.75 31.43 0.92
N VAL A 432 -2.96 31.05 -0.07
CA VAL A 432 -2.57 29.66 -0.34
C VAL A 432 -1.06 29.54 -0.24
N CYS A 433 -0.60 28.59 0.58
CA CYS A 433 0.78 28.19 0.72
C CYS A 433 1.06 26.99 -0.20
N GLU A 434 2.10 27.05 -1.01
CA GLU A 434 2.61 25.94 -1.79
C GLU A 434 4.04 25.60 -1.35
N VAL A 435 4.30 24.31 -1.15
CA VAL A 435 5.61 23.79 -0.80
C VAL A 435 5.95 22.67 -1.76
N SER A 436 7.10 22.77 -2.43
CA SER A 436 7.69 21.65 -3.18
C SER A 436 9.03 21.26 -2.59
N TYR A 437 9.35 19.97 -2.57
CA TYR A 437 10.65 19.48 -2.07
C TYR A 437 10.96 18.10 -2.64
N ARG A 438 12.21 17.68 -2.51
CA ARG A 438 12.62 16.30 -2.75
C ARG A 438 12.72 15.55 -1.42
N ASP A 439 12.08 14.39 -1.33
CA ASP A 439 12.14 13.55 -0.13
C ASP A 439 13.47 12.77 -0.02
N PHE A 440 13.57 11.89 0.98
CA PHE A 440 14.75 11.03 1.19
C PHE A 440 15.09 10.19 -0.04
N TYR A 441 14.07 9.79 -0.80
CA TYR A 441 14.17 8.97 -2.02
C TYR A 441 14.31 9.82 -3.29
N ASP A 442 14.54 11.13 -3.15
CA ASP A 442 14.66 12.11 -4.23
C ASP A 442 13.38 12.34 -5.06
N ASN A 443 12.21 11.87 -4.60
CA ASN A 443 10.94 12.12 -5.27
C ASN A 443 10.50 13.57 -5.09
N LEU A 444 10.01 14.20 -6.16
CA LEU A 444 9.45 15.55 -6.09
C LEU A 444 8.05 15.49 -5.45
N ARG A 445 7.89 16.20 -4.34
CA ARG A 445 6.65 16.31 -3.58
C ARG A 445 6.11 17.73 -3.66
N HIS A 446 4.79 17.86 -3.68
CA HIS A 446 4.08 19.13 -3.67
C HIS A 446 2.98 19.13 -2.59
N ILE A 447 2.90 20.22 -1.83
CA ILE A 447 1.89 20.47 -0.81
C ILE A 447 1.28 21.83 -1.12
N ARG A 448 -0.04 21.93 -1.23
CA ARG A 448 -0.74 23.20 -1.39
C ARG A 448 -1.82 23.32 -0.32
N ARG A 449 -1.86 24.40 0.46
CA ARG A 449 -2.78 24.59 1.59
C ARG A 449 -3.38 25.96 1.61
N THR A 450 -4.70 26.05 1.81
CA THR A 450 -5.30 27.34 2.20
C THR A 450 -4.89 27.60 3.65
N MET A 451 -4.32 28.76 3.95
CA MET A 451 -3.95 29.10 5.32
C MET A 451 -5.21 29.30 6.14
N LEU A 452 -5.46 28.44 7.13
CA LEU A 452 -6.54 28.59 8.10
C LEU A 452 -6.08 29.45 9.28
N ARG A 453 -7.04 29.90 10.10
CA ARG A 453 -6.80 30.86 11.19
C ARG A 453 -6.14 30.23 12.40
#